data_AF-A0A378QNF8-F1
#
_entry.id   AF-A0A378QNF8-F1
#
_cell.length_a   1.000
_cell.length_b   1.000
_cell.length_c   1.000
_cell.angle_alpha   90.00
_cell.angle_beta   90.00
_cell.angle_gamma   90.00
#
_symmetry.space_group_name_H-M   'P 1'
#
loop_
_entity.id
_entity.type
_entity.pdbx_description
1 polymer ?
#
loop_
_entity_poly.entity_id
_entity_poly.type
_entity_poly.pdbx_seq_one_letter_code
_entity_poly.pdbx_strand_id
1 'polypeptide(L)'
;MLTQLQLILTQATRHKKGRKGKSRPIFVSKKTEVLYLTALNGLIDEMHKATLDELNVIMTPHIGDGVAVADGLFDRFTSAFANFSRQIKDKVASLAEQIAKKIVGEQKKASDRQLSDMLFKQTGIDLTGIMNDEDIEQAVNEAIGANVALIKSIPKQYLDRVELAVLTGLQNGELNKTLADELQKIHNITRNRAELIASDQLAKINSRLSQIRQQRLGITHYTWRTSRDERVRHSHRLRDGKLIAWDNPPDDGHAGQAIRCRCVAEPYTEHLLGGKSPEEVMAEQEAVKGGADLNSQIDKILKQQQSAIKSVLANSSSLITDNMGDLTRLDLPHGVDGAKGWTGGIMGLRKSERLMKRLIAEGKEIPPAWAIHHWSIDSSYLVDRYRKNPFLADDKRLEMKNATDKAESLIKQLFSDERAVIKEPIVLFRGVGLPQEQVSLIEKTLNKGGTPEFVEQSYNSNTLKLDLAKQFAIGAVKHGNIPVIHKTLVKSGVKGIDITELNYYDEQEILLQNNLVRKVVSMQQDSNGVIELTSIIEPNHSYIGDSKSNQYFEEEVSVYFPDDPHLNKVAGTVATLRIGTGKISDIRLDD
;
A
#
# COMPACT_ATOMS: atom_id res chain seq x y z
N MET A 1 17.45 6.68 39.57
CA MET A 1 16.09 7.26 39.59
C MET A 1 15.05 6.25 39.10
N LEU A 2 15.16 5.74 37.87
CA LEU A 2 14.26 4.72 37.27
C LEU A 2 13.98 3.50 38.18
N THR A 3 15.01 2.89 38.77
CA THR A 3 14.87 1.70 39.63
C THR A 3 14.10 1.98 40.92
N GLN A 4 14.28 3.17 41.50
CA GLN A 4 13.52 3.62 42.68
C GLN A 4 12.07 3.93 42.32
N LEU A 5 11.84 4.54 41.15
CA LEU A 5 10.52 4.89 40.65
C LEU A 5 9.71 3.63 40.34
N GLN A 6 10.33 2.62 39.74
CA GLN A 6 9.71 1.30 39.50
C GLN A 6 9.31 0.59 40.79
N LEU A 7 10.16 0.63 41.82
CA LEU A 7 9.84 0.07 43.14
C LEU A 7 8.63 0.77 43.77
N ILE A 8 8.59 2.10 43.73
CA ILE A 8 7.47 2.91 44.25
C ILE A 8 6.17 2.60 43.48
N LEU A 9 6.21 2.58 42.14
CA LEU A 9 5.04 2.28 41.31
C LEU A 9 4.53 0.85 41.52
N THR A 10 5.43 -0.12 41.69
CA THR A 10 5.09 -1.52 41.97
C THR A 10 4.45 -1.67 43.36
N GLN A 11 4.99 -1.01 44.38
CA GLN A 11 4.40 -1.03 45.72
C GLN A 11 3.02 -0.34 45.73
N ALA A 12 2.92 0.84 45.13
CA ALA A 12 1.65 1.57 45.07
C ALA A 12 0.56 0.81 44.31
N THR A 13 0.90 0.18 43.19
CA THR A 13 -0.06 -0.67 42.47
C THR A 13 -0.48 -1.90 43.27
N ARG A 14 0.37 -2.48 44.13
CA ARG A 14 -0.03 -3.59 45.02
C ARG A 14 -1.03 -3.14 46.09
N HIS A 15 -0.89 -1.91 46.60
CA HIS A 15 -1.75 -1.37 47.67
C HIS A 15 -3.01 -0.65 47.18
N LYS A 16 -3.15 -0.40 45.86
CA LYS A 16 -4.33 0.22 45.29
C LYS A 16 -5.58 -0.65 45.47
N LYS A 17 -6.58 -0.10 46.16
CA LYS A 17 -7.91 -0.72 46.30
C LYS A 17 -8.74 -0.56 45.02
N GLY A 18 -9.46 -1.60 44.61
CA GLY A 18 -10.36 -1.62 43.45
C GLY A 18 -9.72 -2.08 42.14
N ARG A 19 -10.48 -2.05 41.04
CA ARG A 19 -10.02 -2.50 39.71
C ARG A 19 -8.96 -1.54 39.16
N LYS A 20 -7.78 -2.08 38.84
CA LYS A 20 -6.70 -1.32 38.19
C LYS A 20 -7.13 -0.92 36.78
N GLY A 21 -6.93 0.35 36.42
CA GLY A 21 -7.18 0.84 35.07
C GLY A 21 -6.24 0.18 34.07
N LYS A 22 -6.73 -0.14 32.87
CA LYS A 22 -5.85 -0.54 31.77
C LYS A 22 -5.13 0.67 31.19
N SER A 23 -4.01 0.43 30.51
CA SER A 23 -3.38 1.47 29.69
C SER A 23 -4.36 2.00 28.65
N ARG A 24 -4.21 3.28 28.30
CA ARG A 24 -5.07 3.95 27.31
C ARG A 24 -4.23 4.86 26.42
N PRO A 25 -4.60 5.01 25.14
CA PRO A 25 -3.91 5.94 24.26
C PRO A 25 -4.10 7.39 24.70
N ILE A 26 -3.06 8.20 24.45
CA ILE A 26 -3.11 9.66 24.60
C ILE A 26 -3.55 10.26 23.25
N PHE A 27 -4.74 10.87 23.24
CA PHE A 27 -5.36 11.42 22.06
C PHE A 27 -5.14 12.93 21.92
N VAL A 28 -5.06 13.39 20.67
CA VAL A 28 -5.19 14.81 20.33
C VAL A 28 -6.49 15.37 20.92
N SER A 29 -6.41 16.54 21.55
CA SER A 29 -7.59 17.21 22.08
C SER A 29 -8.46 17.71 20.93
N LYS A 30 -9.66 17.14 20.78
CA LYS A 30 -10.59 17.60 19.74
C LYS A 30 -10.97 19.08 19.91
N LYS A 31 -11.07 19.54 21.16
CA LYS A 31 -11.27 20.96 21.49
C LYS A 31 -10.14 21.83 20.95
N THR A 32 -8.89 21.39 21.10
CA THR A 32 -7.71 22.13 20.62
C THR A 32 -7.63 22.12 19.10
N GLU A 33 -7.99 21.00 18.46
CA GLU A 33 -8.08 20.89 17.00
C GLU A 33 -9.12 21.84 16.41
N VAL A 34 -10.32 21.86 16.99
CA VAL A 34 -11.38 22.81 16.60
C VAL A 34 -10.91 24.24 16.82
N LEU A 35 -10.29 24.54 17.96
CA LEU A 35 -9.76 25.88 18.24
C LEU A 35 -8.72 26.33 17.20
N TYR A 36 -7.81 25.44 16.82
CA TYR A 36 -6.79 25.76 15.83
C TYR A 36 -7.41 25.98 14.45
N LEU A 37 -8.28 25.07 14.02
CA LEU A 37 -8.98 25.19 12.74
C LEU A 37 -9.81 26.48 12.67
N THR A 38 -10.53 26.84 13.73
CA THR A 38 -11.29 28.09 13.80
C THR A 38 -10.38 29.31 13.68
N ALA A 39 -9.21 29.31 14.34
CA ALA A 39 -8.25 30.41 14.24
C ALA A 39 -7.70 30.55 12.81
N LEU A 40 -7.33 29.43 12.16
CA LEU A 40 -6.83 29.44 10.78
C LEU A 40 -7.91 29.88 9.79
N ASN A 41 -9.13 29.34 9.92
CA ASN A 41 -10.24 29.74 9.06
C ASN A 41 -10.59 31.21 9.24
N GLY A 42 -10.54 31.75 10.46
CA GLY A 42 -10.73 33.18 10.70
C GLY A 42 -9.70 34.05 9.94
N LEU A 43 -8.42 33.68 9.97
CA LEU A 43 -7.38 34.35 9.18
C LEU A 43 -7.65 34.27 7.68
N ILE A 44 -8.06 33.10 7.20
CA ILE A 44 -8.34 32.84 5.79
C ILE A 44 -9.55 33.65 5.32
N ASP A 45 -10.62 33.71 6.11
CA ASP A 45 -11.85 34.42 5.77
C ASP A 45 -11.63 35.93 5.75
N GLU A 46 -10.89 36.46 6.73
CA GLU A 46 -10.52 37.87 6.77
C GLU A 46 -9.61 38.25 5.59
N MET A 47 -8.60 37.42 5.31
CA MET A 47 -7.72 37.59 4.15
C MET A 47 -8.50 37.54 2.84
N HIS A 48 -9.39 36.57 2.68
CA HIS A 48 -10.18 36.41 1.46
C HIS A 48 -11.09 37.62 1.23
N LYS A 49 -11.79 38.07 2.28
CA LYS A 49 -12.60 39.29 2.22
C LYS A 49 -11.78 40.51 1.85
N ALA A 50 -10.65 40.74 2.53
CA ALA A 50 -9.76 41.87 2.23
C ALA A 50 -9.23 41.82 0.79
N THR A 51 -9.01 40.61 0.25
CA THR A 51 -8.58 40.43 -1.13
C THR A 51 -9.69 40.83 -2.11
N LEU A 52 -10.93 40.43 -1.85
CA LEU A 52 -12.07 40.84 -2.70
C LEU A 52 -12.27 42.36 -2.67
N ASP A 53 -12.17 42.97 -1.49
CA ASP A 53 -12.28 44.42 -1.32
C ASP A 53 -11.17 45.15 -2.10
N GLU A 54 -9.91 44.70 -1.98
CA GLU A 54 -8.77 45.29 -2.69
C GLU A 54 -8.88 45.10 -4.22
N LEU A 55 -9.27 43.91 -4.68
CA LEU A 55 -9.47 43.64 -6.10
C LEU A 55 -10.55 44.55 -6.69
N ASN A 56 -11.66 44.76 -5.97
CA ASN A 56 -12.69 45.70 -6.41
C ASN A 56 -12.13 47.12 -6.57
N VAL A 57 -11.31 47.59 -5.64
CA VAL A 57 -10.67 48.93 -5.71
C VAL A 57 -9.72 49.03 -6.92
N ILE A 58 -8.89 48.02 -7.14
CA ILE A 58 -7.91 48.00 -8.25
C ILE A 58 -8.61 47.92 -9.61
N MET A 59 -9.68 47.12 -9.71
CA MET A 59 -10.38 46.80 -10.96
C MET A 59 -11.47 47.82 -11.34
N THR A 60 -11.81 48.78 -10.46
CA THR A 60 -12.83 49.80 -10.78
C THR A 60 -12.27 50.83 -11.78
N PRO A 61 -12.90 51.03 -12.95
CA PRO A 61 -12.47 52.03 -13.94
C PRO A 61 -12.53 53.44 -13.35
N HIS A 62 -11.49 54.24 -13.57
CA HIS A 62 -11.52 55.67 -13.20
C HIS A 62 -12.05 56.48 -14.40
N ILE A 63 -12.97 57.42 -14.14
CA ILE A 63 -13.62 58.22 -15.18
C ILE A 63 -12.55 59.11 -15.87
N GLY A 64 -12.19 58.77 -17.11
CA GLY A 64 -11.23 59.52 -17.92
C GLY A 64 -10.51 58.73 -19.02
N ASP A 65 -10.47 57.40 -18.94
CA ASP A 65 -9.61 56.61 -19.83
C ASP A 65 -10.32 56.20 -21.13
N GLY A 66 -10.19 57.05 -22.14
CA GLY A 66 -10.37 56.64 -23.53
C GLY A 66 -9.23 55.73 -24.00
N VAL A 67 -9.60 54.55 -24.49
CA VAL A 67 -8.89 53.72 -25.50
C VAL A 67 -7.34 53.83 -25.52
N ALA A 68 -6.67 53.25 -24.51
CA ALA A 68 -5.24 52.83 -24.42
C ALA A 68 -4.95 52.51 -22.94
N VAL A 69 -4.38 51.40 -22.44
CA VAL A 69 -3.70 50.20 -22.94
C VAL A 69 -3.90 49.12 -21.87
N ALA A 70 -4.10 47.84 -22.23
CA ALA A 70 -4.11 46.73 -21.26
C ALA A 70 -2.86 46.70 -20.35
N ASP A 71 -1.72 47.18 -20.86
CA ASP A 71 -0.43 47.25 -20.15
C ASP A 71 -0.46 48.15 -18.91
N GLY A 72 -1.16 49.30 -18.97
CA GLY A 72 -1.23 50.23 -17.82
C GLY A 72 -2.06 49.68 -16.65
N LEU A 73 -3.08 48.87 -16.94
CA LEU A 73 -3.88 48.16 -15.92
C LEU A 73 -3.08 47.01 -15.30
N PHE A 74 -2.28 46.30 -16.12
CA PHE A 74 -1.44 45.20 -15.68
C PHE A 74 -0.36 45.67 -14.68
N ASP A 75 0.35 46.75 -15.01
CA ASP A 75 1.39 47.32 -14.14
C ASP A 75 0.82 47.89 -12.84
N ARG A 76 -0.34 48.55 -12.92
CA ARG A 76 -1.08 49.05 -11.77
C ARG A 76 -1.51 47.92 -10.84
N PHE A 77 -2.11 46.86 -11.41
CA PHE A 77 -2.50 45.68 -10.64
C PHE A 77 -1.29 45.05 -9.95
N THR A 78 -0.22 44.76 -10.70
CA THR A 78 0.97 44.09 -10.17
C THR A 78 1.57 44.87 -9.00
N SER A 79 1.68 46.19 -9.13
CA SER A 79 2.24 47.06 -8.08
C SER A 79 1.34 47.16 -6.84
N ALA A 80 0.03 47.37 -7.04
CA ALA A 80 -0.93 47.46 -5.94
C ALA A 80 -1.08 46.11 -5.20
N PHE A 81 -1.22 45.03 -5.95
CA PHE A 81 -1.38 43.68 -5.42
C PHE A 81 -0.12 43.19 -4.69
N ALA A 82 1.08 43.56 -5.15
CA ALA A 82 2.33 43.24 -4.44
C ALA A 82 2.39 43.93 -3.07
N ASN A 83 1.98 45.20 -2.98
CA ASN A 83 1.91 45.95 -1.73
C ASN A 83 0.85 45.38 -0.77
N PHE A 84 -0.35 45.11 -1.27
CA PHE A 84 -1.41 44.43 -0.52
C PHE A 84 -0.96 43.07 0.00
N SER A 85 -0.35 42.26 -0.89
CA SER A 85 0.17 40.95 -0.54
C SER A 85 1.19 41.00 0.58
N ARG A 86 2.07 42.01 0.60
CA ARG A 86 3.02 42.24 1.69
C ARG A 86 2.30 42.52 3.01
N GLN A 87 1.34 43.44 3.01
CA GLN A 87 0.58 43.81 4.22
C GLN A 87 -0.17 42.61 4.83
N ILE A 88 -0.82 41.79 4.00
CA ILE A 88 -1.50 40.57 4.46
C ILE A 88 -0.51 39.56 5.04
N LYS A 89 0.62 39.32 4.35
CA LYS A 89 1.68 38.42 4.83
C LYS A 89 2.21 38.88 6.19
N ASP A 90 2.45 40.18 6.37
CA ASP A 90 2.93 40.76 7.63
C ASP A 90 1.90 40.67 8.76
N LYS A 91 0.63 40.95 8.47
CA LYS A 91 -0.48 40.82 9.44
C LYS A 91 -0.60 39.37 9.94
N VAL A 92 -0.65 38.40 9.03
CA VAL A 92 -0.68 36.98 9.39
C VAL A 92 0.58 36.56 10.16
N ALA A 93 1.76 37.04 9.75
CA ALA A 93 3.02 36.73 10.42
C ALA A 93 3.04 37.20 11.88
N SER A 94 2.46 38.36 12.19
CA SER A 94 2.38 38.90 13.56
C SER A 94 1.44 38.10 14.48
N LEU A 95 0.45 37.43 13.92
CA LEU A 95 -0.50 36.58 14.66
C LEU A 95 -0.02 35.11 14.76
N ALA A 96 0.81 34.67 13.81
CA ALA A 96 1.25 33.29 13.70
C ALA A 96 1.89 32.75 14.98
N GLU A 97 2.76 33.55 15.61
CA GLU A 97 3.45 33.13 16.84
C GLU A 97 2.49 32.99 18.02
N GLN A 98 1.54 33.92 18.18
CA GLN A 98 0.55 33.88 19.26
C GLN A 98 -0.39 32.68 19.11
N ILE A 99 -0.86 32.42 17.89
CA ILE A 99 -1.70 31.25 17.58
C ILE A 99 -0.92 29.96 17.86
N ALA A 100 0.30 29.84 17.33
CA ALA A 100 1.12 28.65 17.51
C ALA A 100 1.40 28.37 19.00
N LYS A 101 1.84 29.39 19.78
CA LYS A 101 2.08 29.27 21.22
C LYS A 101 0.83 28.81 21.98
N LYS A 102 -0.32 29.42 21.68
CA LYS A 102 -1.60 29.06 22.32
C LYS A 102 -1.99 27.61 22.02
N ILE A 103 -1.95 27.21 20.76
CA ILE A 103 -2.38 25.86 20.34
C ILE A 103 -1.46 24.78 20.89
N VAL A 104 -0.15 24.99 20.78
CA VAL A 104 0.86 24.08 21.34
C VAL A 104 0.70 23.97 22.87
N GLY A 105 0.53 25.10 23.55
CA GLY A 105 0.31 25.12 25.00
C GLY A 105 -0.97 24.39 25.43
N GLU A 106 -2.08 24.56 24.71
CA GLU A 106 -3.33 23.86 25.00
C GLU A 106 -3.24 22.35 24.71
N GLN A 107 -2.53 21.94 23.64
CA GLN A 107 -2.30 20.51 23.37
C GLN A 107 -1.39 19.88 24.42
N LYS A 108 -0.35 20.58 24.85
CA LYS A 108 0.52 20.16 25.97
C LYS A 108 -0.30 19.92 27.24
N LYS A 109 -1.10 20.91 27.67
CA LYS A 109 -1.96 20.77 28.85
C LYS A 109 -2.93 19.60 28.73
N ALA A 110 -3.51 19.38 27.55
CA ALA A 110 -4.43 18.26 27.33
C ALA A 110 -3.71 16.90 27.41
N SER A 111 -2.54 16.78 26.79
CA SER A 111 -1.72 15.57 26.83
C SER A 111 -1.24 15.26 28.25
N ASP A 112 -0.76 16.27 28.98
CA ASP A 112 -0.30 16.13 30.37
C ASP A 112 -1.43 15.65 31.29
N ARG A 113 -2.65 16.21 31.14
CA ARG A 113 -3.83 15.76 31.88
C ARG A 113 -4.21 14.31 31.57
N GLN A 114 -4.24 13.92 30.29
CA GLN A 114 -4.59 12.56 29.90
C GLN A 114 -3.60 11.52 30.44
N LEU A 115 -2.31 11.83 30.37
CA LEU A 115 -1.26 10.95 30.89
C LEU A 115 -1.33 10.85 32.42
N SER A 116 -1.49 11.97 33.13
CA SER A 116 -1.64 11.95 34.58
C SER A 116 -2.87 11.14 35.01
N ASP A 117 -4.03 11.39 34.39
CA ASP A 117 -5.26 10.64 34.66
C ASP A 117 -5.10 9.13 34.43
N MET A 118 -4.41 8.76 33.35
CA MET A 118 -4.12 7.37 33.03
C MET A 118 -3.26 6.73 34.13
N LEU A 119 -2.15 7.37 34.48
CA LEU A 119 -1.20 6.85 35.47
C LEU A 119 -1.84 6.78 36.86
N PHE A 120 -2.58 7.80 37.28
CA PHE A 120 -3.34 7.78 38.54
C PHE A 120 -4.36 6.62 38.57
N LYS A 121 -5.07 6.38 37.45
CA LYS A 121 -5.98 5.23 37.31
C LYS A 121 -5.26 3.87 37.31
N GLN A 122 -3.96 3.82 37.03
CA GLN A 122 -3.16 2.59 37.16
C GLN A 122 -2.57 2.44 38.57
N THR A 123 -1.93 3.48 39.09
CA THR A 123 -1.00 3.41 40.23
C THR A 123 -1.60 3.97 41.53
N GLY A 124 -2.56 4.89 41.43
CA GLY A 124 -3.10 5.64 42.56
C GLY A 124 -2.20 6.79 43.03
N ILE A 125 -1.09 7.05 42.33
CA ILE A 125 -0.16 8.15 42.61
C ILE A 125 -0.38 9.26 41.58
N ASP A 126 -0.44 10.50 42.04
CA ASP A 126 -0.35 11.67 41.17
C ASP A 126 1.12 11.92 40.80
N LEU A 127 1.44 11.75 39.51
CA LEU A 127 2.79 11.91 38.97
C LEU A 127 2.99 13.25 38.28
N THR A 128 2.04 14.20 38.39
CA THR A 128 2.19 15.54 37.81
C THR A 128 3.44 16.25 38.32
N GLY A 129 3.78 16.10 39.61
CA GLY A 129 4.95 16.73 40.23
C GLY A 129 6.31 16.23 39.74
N ILE A 130 6.37 15.11 39.01
CA ILE A 130 7.61 14.60 38.38
C ILE A 130 7.66 14.84 36.86
N MET A 131 6.60 15.41 36.28
CA MET A 131 6.52 15.74 34.86
C MET A 131 7.02 17.18 34.62
N ASN A 132 8.33 17.42 34.84
CA ASN A 132 8.95 18.74 34.67
C ASN A 132 8.88 19.25 33.23
N ASP A 133 8.70 20.55 33.05
CA ASP A 133 8.52 21.16 31.72
C ASP A 133 9.81 21.37 30.93
N GLU A 134 10.96 21.43 31.61
CA GLU A 134 12.29 21.62 31.01
C GLU A 134 12.60 20.59 29.90
N ASP A 135 12.14 19.34 30.09
CA ASP A 135 12.41 18.23 29.17
C ASP A 135 11.64 18.32 27.85
N ILE A 136 10.58 19.13 27.80
CA ILE A 136 9.71 19.26 26.63
C ILE A 136 9.77 20.65 26.01
N GLU A 137 10.51 21.59 26.59
CA GLU A 137 10.66 22.96 26.06
C GLU A 137 11.18 22.96 24.63
N GLN A 138 12.21 22.16 24.33
CA GLN A 138 12.74 22.05 22.98
C GLN A 138 11.66 21.59 21.99
N ALA A 139 10.93 20.52 22.30
CA ALA A 139 9.89 19.99 21.43
C ALA A 139 8.69 20.96 21.26
N VAL A 140 8.37 21.70 22.32
CA VAL A 140 7.36 22.77 22.30
C VAL A 140 7.82 23.91 21.38
N ASN A 141 9.06 24.36 21.49
CA ASN A 141 9.62 25.44 20.68
C ASN A 141 9.75 25.03 19.20
N GLU A 142 10.19 23.81 18.92
CA GLU A 142 10.21 23.24 17.56
C GLU A 142 8.81 23.19 16.94
N ALA A 143 7.82 22.72 17.70
CA ALA A 143 6.44 22.67 17.24
C ALA A 143 5.86 24.08 17.02
N ILE A 144 6.18 25.05 17.89
CA ILE A 144 5.81 26.45 17.68
C ILE A 144 6.42 26.96 16.38
N GLY A 145 7.72 26.76 16.16
CA GLY A 145 8.41 27.18 14.94
C GLY A 145 7.81 26.57 13.67
N ALA A 146 7.53 25.26 13.69
CA ALA A 146 6.89 24.56 12.57
C ALA A 146 5.50 25.10 12.27
N ASN A 147 4.67 25.33 13.29
CA ASN A 147 3.34 25.92 13.13
C ASN A 147 3.42 27.36 12.61
N VAL A 148 4.34 28.17 13.12
CA VAL A 148 4.56 29.54 12.63
C VAL A 148 4.91 29.54 11.15
N ALA A 149 5.83 28.67 10.71
CA ALA A 149 6.21 28.55 9.31
C ALA A 149 5.01 28.14 8.43
N LEU A 150 4.20 27.17 8.88
CA LEU A 150 3.01 26.73 8.15
C LEU A 150 1.94 27.82 8.08
N ILE A 151 1.64 28.51 9.18
CA ILE A 151 0.70 29.63 9.21
C ILE A 151 1.15 30.73 8.23
N LYS A 152 2.44 31.12 8.27
CA LYS A 152 3.01 32.13 7.36
C LYS A 152 2.95 31.73 5.89
N SER A 153 2.93 30.43 5.60
CA SER A 153 2.82 29.94 4.22
C SER A 153 1.40 29.96 3.65
N ILE A 154 0.36 30.11 4.49
CA ILE A 154 -1.04 30.21 4.06
C ILE A 154 -1.25 31.43 3.13
N PRO A 155 -0.95 32.67 3.56
CA PRO A 155 -1.16 33.84 2.73
C PRO A 155 -0.31 33.80 1.46
N LYS A 156 0.92 33.28 1.53
CA LYS A 156 1.76 33.11 0.34
C LYS A 156 1.06 32.27 -0.73
N GLN A 157 0.69 31.03 -0.40
CA GLN A 157 0.07 30.14 -1.39
C GLN A 157 -1.29 30.63 -1.89
N TYR A 158 -2.06 31.29 -1.02
CA TYR A 158 -3.34 31.88 -1.40
C TYR A 158 -3.15 33.05 -2.38
N LEU A 159 -2.31 34.03 -2.01
CA LEU A 159 -2.09 35.25 -2.79
C LEU A 159 -1.43 34.95 -4.14
N ASP A 160 -0.45 34.04 -4.18
CA ASP A 160 0.21 33.63 -5.43
C ASP A 160 -0.82 33.02 -6.43
N ARG A 161 -1.84 32.31 -5.93
CA ARG A 161 -2.92 31.76 -6.78
C ARG A 161 -3.92 32.82 -7.21
N VAL A 162 -4.25 33.76 -6.33
CA VAL A 162 -5.12 34.89 -6.66
C VAL A 162 -4.48 35.73 -7.75
N GLU A 163 -3.20 36.08 -7.59
CA GLU A 163 -2.43 36.84 -8.58
C GLU A 163 -2.50 36.16 -9.95
N LEU A 164 -2.18 34.87 -10.02
CA LEU A 164 -2.24 34.11 -11.26
C LEU A 164 -3.64 34.09 -11.88
N ALA A 165 -4.69 33.88 -11.07
CA ALA A 165 -6.07 33.85 -11.55
C ALA A 165 -6.50 35.21 -12.13
N VAL A 166 -6.14 36.31 -11.47
CA VAL A 166 -6.48 37.66 -11.93
C VAL A 166 -5.69 38.01 -13.19
N LEU A 167 -4.39 37.75 -13.24
CA LEU A 167 -3.56 38.03 -14.42
C LEU A 167 -4.04 37.25 -15.65
N THR A 168 -4.41 35.98 -15.47
CA THR A 168 -4.97 35.14 -16.53
C THR A 168 -6.32 35.69 -17.00
N GLY A 169 -7.20 36.07 -16.08
CA GLY A 169 -8.49 36.67 -16.42
C GLY A 169 -8.37 37.99 -17.17
N LEU A 170 -7.41 38.84 -16.79
CA LEU A 170 -7.10 40.09 -17.49
C LEU A 170 -6.58 39.85 -18.90
N GLN A 171 -5.68 38.88 -19.10
CA GLN A 171 -5.14 38.52 -20.41
C GLN A 171 -6.21 37.96 -21.36
N ASN A 172 -7.14 37.18 -20.83
CA ASN A 172 -8.17 36.51 -21.62
C ASN A 172 -9.45 37.33 -21.80
N GLY A 173 -9.56 38.50 -21.15
CA GLY A 173 -10.79 39.32 -21.15
C GLY A 173 -11.97 38.61 -20.48
N GLU A 174 -11.71 37.76 -19.49
CA GLU A 174 -12.74 36.94 -18.84
C GLU A 174 -13.71 37.78 -17.99
N LEU A 175 -14.97 37.37 -17.96
CA LEU A 175 -16.06 38.04 -17.22
C LEU A 175 -15.84 37.95 -15.69
N ASN A 176 -16.27 38.98 -14.96
CA ASN A 176 -16.17 39.07 -13.50
C ASN A 176 -16.76 37.86 -12.74
N LYS A 177 -17.77 37.17 -13.31
CA LYS A 177 -18.40 36.00 -12.69
C LYS A 177 -17.46 34.79 -12.64
N THR A 178 -16.74 34.52 -13.73
CA THR A 178 -15.75 33.43 -13.82
C THR A 178 -14.58 33.62 -12.86
N LEU A 179 -14.13 34.86 -12.68
CA LEU A 179 -13.10 35.19 -11.69
C LEU A 179 -13.59 35.00 -10.25
N ALA A 180 -14.82 35.42 -9.93
CA ALA A 180 -15.39 35.23 -8.60
C ALA A 180 -15.50 33.74 -8.21
N ASP A 181 -15.93 32.89 -9.15
CA ASP A 181 -15.98 31.44 -8.94
C ASP A 181 -14.59 30.85 -8.69
N GLU A 182 -13.57 31.31 -9.42
CA GLU A 182 -12.19 30.85 -9.23
C GLU A 182 -11.59 31.31 -7.89
N LEU A 183 -11.84 32.55 -7.47
CA LEU A 183 -11.45 33.05 -6.15
C LEU A 183 -12.12 32.26 -5.02
N GLN A 184 -13.39 31.86 -5.19
CA GLN A 184 -14.09 31.01 -4.24
C GLN A 184 -13.48 29.60 -4.18
N LYS A 185 -13.04 29.02 -5.31
CA LYS A 185 -12.31 27.74 -5.31
C LYS A 185 -10.97 27.87 -4.57
N ILE A 186 -10.22 28.94 -4.81
CA ILE A 186 -8.94 29.19 -4.12
C ILE A 186 -9.17 29.30 -2.61
N HIS A 187 -10.23 29.99 -2.18
CA HIS A 187 -10.64 30.08 -0.78
C HIS A 187 -10.91 28.69 -0.17
N ASN A 188 -11.72 27.87 -0.85
CA ASN A 188 -12.05 26.51 -0.40
C ASN A 188 -10.80 25.61 -0.29
N ILE A 189 -9.89 25.66 -1.27
CA ILE A 189 -8.63 24.89 -1.22
C ILE A 189 -7.77 25.34 -0.03
N THR A 190 -7.77 26.64 0.25
CA THR A 190 -7.01 27.22 1.38
C THR A 190 -7.60 26.78 2.72
N ARG A 191 -8.92 26.68 2.85
CA ARG A 191 -9.60 26.11 4.03
C ARG A 191 -9.26 24.62 4.22
N ASN A 192 -9.30 23.82 3.15
CA ASN A 192 -8.89 22.41 3.21
C ASN A 192 -7.43 22.25 3.67
N ARG A 193 -6.56 23.19 3.27
CA ARG A 193 -5.18 23.23 3.73
C ARG A 193 -5.08 23.57 5.23
N ALA A 194 -5.91 24.48 5.73
CA ALA A 194 -5.97 24.78 7.17
C ALA A 194 -6.42 23.55 7.99
N GLU A 195 -7.40 22.78 7.52
CA GLU A 195 -7.81 21.51 8.15
C GLU A 195 -6.65 20.51 8.22
N LEU A 196 -5.90 20.39 7.12
CA LEU A 196 -4.71 19.55 7.08
C LEU A 196 -3.66 20.03 8.08
N ILE A 197 -3.34 21.33 8.10
CA ILE A 197 -2.37 21.90 9.05
C ILE A 197 -2.81 21.64 10.49
N ALA A 198 -4.06 21.93 10.83
CA ALA A 198 -4.55 21.80 12.19
C ALA A 198 -4.49 20.35 12.68
N SER A 199 -5.01 19.40 11.89
CA SER A 199 -5.02 17.98 12.25
C SER A 199 -3.62 17.36 12.27
N ASP A 200 -2.78 17.67 11.28
CA ASP A 200 -1.44 17.12 11.13
C ASP A 200 -0.48 17.60 12.24
N GLN A 201 -0.44 18.92 12.47
CA GLN A 201 0.49 19.49 13.44
C GLN A 201 0.15 19.11 14.87
N LEU A 202 -1.15 18.99 15.18
CA LEU A 202 -1.60 18.51 16.49
C LEU A 202 -1.30 17.02 16.71
N ALA A 203 -1.45 16.19 15.69
CA ALA A 203 -1.07 14.77 15.78
C ALA A 203 0.44 14.62 16.02
N LYS A 204 1.27 15.37 15.28
CA LYS A 204 2.73 15.36 15.43
C LYS A 204 3.20 15.80 16.80
N ILE A 205 2.68 16.93 17.31
CA ILE A 205 3.08 17.39 18.64
C ILE A 205 2.57 16.44 19.74
N ASN A 206 1.34 15.92 19.63
CA ASN A 206 0.83 14.94 20.59
C ASN A 206 1.71 13.68 20.64
N SER A 207 2.13 13.19 19.48
CA SER A 207 3.06 12.07 19.36
C SER A 207 4.40 12.37 20.02
N ARG A 208 4.99 13.53 19.73
CA ARG A 208 6.29 13.95 20.27
C ARG A 208 6.25 14.19 21.79
N LEU A 209 5.21 14.83 22.30
CA LEU A 209 5.02 15.02 23.74
C LEU A 209 4.81 13.68 24.44
N SER A 210 4.01 12.79 23.86
CA SER A 210 3.80 11.43 24.39
C SER A 210 5.12 10.67 24.47
N GLN A 211 5.96 10.73 23.43
CA GLN A 211 7.28 10.10 23.41
C GLN A 211 8.14 10.59 24.58
N ILE A 212 8.35 11.90 24.70
CA ILE A 212 9.25 12.47 25.71
C ILE A 212 8.75 12.14 27.12
N ARG A 213 7.46 12.31 27.38
CA ARG A 213 6.87 12.02 28.69
C ARG A 213 6.97 10.54 29.05
N GLN A 214 6.67 9.65 28.10
CA GLN A 214 6.77 8.21 28.30
C GLN A 214 8.22 7.80 28.61
N GLN A 215 9.18 8.25 27.81
CA GLN A 215 10.61 7.94 28.02
C GLN A 215 11.11 8.44 29.38
N ARG A 216 10.68 9.64 29.82
CA ARG A 216 11.03 10.19 31.14
C ARG A 216 10.48 9.37 32.30
N LEU A 217 9.32 8.74 32.12
CA LEU A 217 8.73 7.82 33.09
C LEU A 217 9.31 6.40 33.00
N GLY A 218 10.30 6.16 32.12
CA GLY A 218 10.90 4.85 31.92
C GLY A 218 10.11 3.91 31.01
N ILE A 219 9.14 4.46 30.28
CA ILE A 219 8.38 3.72 29.27
C ILE A 219 9.18 3.76 27.97
N THR A 220 9.83 2.65 27.65
CA THR A 220 10.69 2.52 26.46
C THR A 220 9.91 2.11 25.21
N HIS A 221 8.71 1.54 25.37
CA HIS A 221 7.90 1.01 24.29
C HIS A 221 6.42 1.45 24.39
N TYR A 222 5.72 1.41 23.27
CA TYR A 222 4.28 1.66 23.20
C TYR A 222 3.60 0.68 22.25
N THR A 223 2.32 0.42 22.47
CA THR A 223 1.48 -0.32 21.52
C THR A 223 0.90 0.65 20.49
N TRP A 224 1.12 0.36 19.21
CA TRP A 224 0.56 1.17 18.12
C TRP A 224 -0.95 0.94 18.01
N ARG A 225 -1.74 2.01 18.06
CA ARG A 225 -3.21 1.94 17.90
C ARG A 225 -3.68 2.81 16.75
N THR A 226 -4.57 2.26 15.94
CA THR A 226 -5.16 2.93 14.77
C THR A 226 -6.62 3.32 15.04
N SER A 227 -7.18 4.19 14.19
CA SER A 227 -8.62 4.50 14.21
C SER A 227 -9.51 3.36 13.70
N ARG A 228 -8.92 2.30 13.12
CA ARG A 228 -9.60 1.11 12.58
C ARG A 228 -10.69 1.40 11.53
N ASP A 229 -10.53 2.46 10.75
CA ASP A 229 -11.44 2.82 9.65
C ASP A 229 -10.77 2.63 8.27
N GLU A 230 -11.56 2.85 7.21
CA GLU A 230 -11.15 2.67 5.82
C GLU A 230 -9.98 3.59 5.43
N ARG A 231 -9.86 4.77 6.06
CA ARG A 231 -8.84 5.77 5.77
C ARG A 231 -7.48 5.47 6.41
N VAL A 232 -7.39 4.45 7.27
CA VAL A 232 -6.10 4.01 7.84
C VAL A 232 -5.24 3.42 6.72
N ARG A 233 -3.96 3.82 6.65
CA ARG A 233 -3.01 3.26 5.69
C ARG A 233 -2.78 1.77 5.95
N HIS A 234 -2.58 0.98 4.89
CA HIS A 234 -2.32 -0.45 5.04
C HIS A 234 -1.13 -0.74 5.96
N SER A 235 -0.01 -0.03 5.79
CA SER A 235 1.17 -0.14 6.68
C SER A 235 0.86 0.12 8.15
N HIS A 236 -0.07 1.03 8.46
CA HIS A 236 -0.48 1.34 9.83
C HIS A 236 -1.44 0.28 10.38
N ARG A 237 -2.33 -0.28 9.55
CA ARG A 237 -3.17 -1.42 9.94
C ARG A 237 -2.32 -2.62 10.36
N LEU A 238 -1.23 -2.90 9.63
CA LEU A 238 -0.29 -3.97 9.96
C LEU A 238 0.47 -3.75 11.29
N ARG A 239 0.45 -2.54 11.85
CA ARG A 239 1.07 -2.20 13.13
C ARG A 239 0.09 -2.19 14.29
N ASP A 240 -1.23 -2.20 14.04
CA ASP A 240 -2.23 -2.14 15.11
C ASP A 240 -2.01 -3.27 16.12
N GLY A 241 -1.84 -2.92 17.40
CA GLY A 241 -1.59 -3.86 18.48
C GLY A 241 -0.14 -4.34 18.63
N LYS A 242 0.79 -3.94 17.75
CA LYS A 242 2.22 -4.29 17.89
C LYS A 242 2.92 -3.37 18.88
N LEU A 243 3.90 -3.91 19.59
CA LEU A 243 4.76 -3.15 20.48
C LEU A 243 5.89 -2.53 19.65
N ILE A 244 6.13 -1.23 19.83
CA ILE A 244 7.11 -0.45 19.09
C ILE A 244 8.00 0.28 20.10
N ALA A 245 9.31 0.20 19.89
CA ALA A 245 10.28 0.90 20.73
C ALA A 245 10.34 2.39 20.34
N TRP A 246 10.50 3.27 21.33
CA TRP A 246 10.65 4.70 21.08
C TRP A 246 11.99 5.09 20.44
N ASP A 247 13.01 4.24 20.56
CA ASP A 247 14.34 4.41 19.96
C ASP A 247 14.48 3.74 18.59
N ASN A 248 13.52 2.88 18.20
CA ASN A 248 13.47 2.23 16.90
C ASN A 248 12.15 2.56 16.15
N PRO A 249 12.01 3.80 15.64
CA PRO A 249 10.82 4.22 14.89
C PRO A 249 10.68 3.45 13.57
N PRO A 250 9.43 3.20 13.12
CA PRO A 250 9.19 2.83 11.73
C PRO A 250 9.60 3.94 10.74
N ASP A 251 9.79 3.59 9.46
CA ASP A 251 10.30 4.53 8.44
C ASP A 251 9.52 5.83 8.29
N ASP A 252 8.21 5.77 8.47
CA ASP A 252 7.28 6.90 8.36
C ASP A 252 6.98 7.56 9.71
N GLY A 253 7.85 7.31 10.69
CA GLY A 253 7.80 7.86 12.04
C GLY A 253 6.90 7.09 13.00
N HIS A 254 6.80 7.61 14.22
CA HIS A 254 5.94 7.05 15.27
C HIS A 254 4.45 7.34 15.01
N ALA A 255 3.58 6.69 15.77
CA ALA A 255 2.13 6.87 15.68
C ALA A 255 1.77 8.36 15.82
N GLY A 256 1.07 8.91 14.82
CA GLY A 256 0.70 10.33 14.76
C GLY A 256 1.69 11.25 14.03
N GLN A 257 2.86 10.78 13.59
CA GLN A 257 3.87 11.62 12.91
C GLN A 257 3.70 11.72 11.39
N ALA A 258 3.24 10.65 10.74
CA ALA A 258 2.98 10.67 9.30
C ALA A 258 1.85 11.67 8.95
N ILE A 259 1.85 12.17 7.71
CA ILE A 259 0.90 13.21 7.29
C ILE A 259 -0.56 12.76 7.51
N ARG A 260 -1.37 13.60 8.16
CA ARG A 260 -2.80 13.31 8.44
C ARG A 260 -3.01 11.97 9.20
N CYS A 261 -2.02 11.53 9.98
CA CYS A 261 -2.09 10.29 10.74
C CYS A 261 -2.95 10.47 12.00
N ARG A 262 -3.90 9.55 12.21
CA ARG A 262 -4.77 9.50 13.40
C ARG A 262 -4.43 8.34 14.36
N CYS A 263 -3.29 7.69 14.11
CA CYS A 263 -2.78 6.64 14.99
C CYS A 263 -2.22 7.27 16.27
N VAL A 264 -2.26 6.53 17.37
CA VAL A 264 -1.84 6.98 18.69
C VAL A 264 -0.97 5.92 19.37
N ALA A 265 -0.04 6.39 20.21
CA ALA A 265 0.84 5.54 21.00
C ALA A 265 0.18 5.24 22.35
N GLU A 266 -0.25 3.99 22.56
CA GLU A 266 -0.70 3.51 23.87
C GLU A 266 0.53 3.13 24.71
N PRO A 267 0.83 3.79 25.84
CA PRO A 267 2.03 3.50 26.61
C PRO A 267 2.03 2.04 27.10
N TYR A 268 3.15 1.34 26.94
CA TYR A 268 3.32 0.01 27.54
C TYR A 268 3.82 0.17 28.98
N THR A 269 2.93 -0.04 29.95
CA THR A 269 3.26 0.20 31.37
C THR A 269 3.46 -1.08 32.18
N GLU A 270 3.18 -2.25 31.62
CA GLU A 270 3.23 -3.52 32.36
C GLU A 270 4.60 -3.78 33.00
N HIS A 271 5.71 -3.47 32.30
CA HIS A 271 7.06 -3.65 32.85
C HIS A 271 7.36 -2.77 34.08
N LEU A 272 6.70 -1.61 34.19
CA LEU A 272 6.80 -0.74 35.36
C LEU A 272 5.97 -1.24 36.53
N LEU A 273 4.99 -2.10 36.27
CA LEU A 273 4.01 -2.59 37.25
C LEU A 273 4.25 -4.06 37.65
N GLY A 274 5.40 -4.62 37.29
CA GLY A 274 5.78 -6.00 37.58
C GLY A 274 5.18 -7.05 36.65
N GLY A 275 4.67 -6.63 35.49
CA GLY A 275 4.30 -7.49 34.37
C GLY A 275 5.49 -7.78 33.44
N LYS A 276 5.19 -8.31 32.25
CA LYS A 276 6.21 -8.73 31.28
C LYS A 276 7.09 -7.57 30.83
N SER A 277 8.38 -7.83 30.62
CA SER A 277 9.29 -6.84 30.06
C SER A 277 8.95 -6.55 28.59
N PRO A 278 9.34 -5.39 28.03
CA PRO A 278 9.16 -5.12 26.61
C PRO A 278 9.89 -6.14 25.73
N GLU A 279 11.07 -6.59 26.16
CA GLU A 279 11.86 -7.62 25.48
C GLU A 279 11.13 -8.97 25.49
N GLU A 280 10.48 -9.36 26.59
CA GLU A 280 9.65 -10.57 26.64
C GLU A 280 8.45 -10.48 25.69
N VAL A 281 7.76 -9.33 25.64
CA VAL A 281 6.62 -9.14 24.73
C VAL A 281 7.06 -9.02 23.28
N MET A 282 8.17 -8.34 23.00
CA MET A 282 8.74 -8.27 21.66
C MET A 282 9.28 -9.62 21.22
N ALA A 283 9.90 -10.40 22.10
CA ALA A 283 10.31 -11.77 21.85
C ALA A 283 9.10 -12.69 21.66
N GLU A 284 7.98 -12.47 22.34
CA GLU A 284 6.71 -13.16 22.03
C GLU A 284 6.16 -12.73 20.67
N GLN A 285 6.26 -11.45 20.31
CA GLN A 285 5.90 -10.94 18.99
C GLN A 285 6.85 -11.43 17.89
N GLU A 286 8.11 -11.71 18.20
CA GLU A 286 9.17 -12.21 17.31
C GLU A 286 9.23 -13.74 17.25
N ALA A 287 8.88 -14.44 18.32
CA ALA A 287 8.63 -15.88 18.34
C ALA A 287 7.37 -16.22 17.52
N VAL A 288 6.42 -15.27 17.45
CA VAL A 288 5.33 -15.28 16.48
C VAL A 288 5.81 -14.90 15.05
N LYS A 289 7.06 -14.46 14.85
CA LYS A 289 7.72 -14.12 13.55
C LYS A 289 8.78 -15.15 13.06
N GLY A 290 8.70 -16.42 13.46
CA GLY A 290 8.86 -17.56 12.54
C GLY A 290 10.13 -17.77 11.67
N GLY A 291 11.32 -17.25 12.00
CA GLY A 291 12.54 -17.51 11.20
C GLY A 291 13.32 -18.77 11.61
N ALA A 292 13.80 -18.81 12.86
CA ALA A 292 14.66 -19.89 13.37
C ALA A 292 13.89 -21.18 13.65
N ASP A 293 12.68 -21.07 14.22
CA ASP A 293 11.78 -22.20 14.44
C ASP A 293 11.32 -22.81 13.11
N LEU A 294 11.03 -21.98 12.09
CA LEU A 294 10.64 -22.48 10.78
C LEU A 294 11.80 -23.17 10.05
N ASN A 295 13.02 -22.67 10.13
CA ASN A 295 14.19 -23.37 9.59
C ASN A 295 14.41 -24.73 10.27
N SER A 296 14.28 -24.80 11.60
CA SER A 296 14.33 -26.05 12.37
C SER A 296 13.21 -27.02 11.98
N GLN A 297 11.97 -26.52 11.82
CA GLN A 297 10.83 -27.30 11.31
C GLN A 297 11.09 -27.82 9.89
N ILE A 298 11.61 -26.97 9.00
CA ILE A 298 11.94 -27.33 7.62
C ILE A 298 13.01 -28.42 7.59
N ASP A 299 14.10 -28.29 8.36
CA ASP A 299 15.16 -29.29 8.40
C ASP A 299 14.65 -30.64 8.95
N LYS A 300 13.76 -30.61 9.93
CA LYS A 300 13.11 -31.82 10.46
C LYS A 300 12.22 -32.48 9.41
N ILE A 301 11.42 -31.69 8.69
CA ILE A 301 10.51 -32.20 7.64
C ILE A 301 11.29 -32.70 6.43
N LEU A 302 12.36 -32.01 5.99
CA LEU A 302 13.25 -32.46 4.93
C LEU A 302 13.84 -33.84 5.24
N LYS A 303 14.28 -34.06 6.48
CA LYS A 303 14.77 -35.38 6.95
C LYS A 303 13.69 -36.47 6.93
N GLN A 304 12.41 -36.10 7.00
CA GLN A 304 11.26 -37.01 7.07
C GLN A 304 10.43 -37.03 5.77
N GLN A 305 10.87 -36.35 4.72
CA GLN A 305 10.04 -35.97 3.58
C GLN A 305 9.48 -37.16 2.78
N GLN A 306 10.08 -38.35 2.90
CA GLN A 306 9.62 -39.57 2.24
C GLN A 306 8.16 -39.94 2.60
N SER A 307 7.72 -39.73 3.85
CA SER A 307 6.32 -40.03 4.24
C SER A 307 5.34 -39.04 3.61
N ALA A 308 5.67 -37.75 3.65
CA ALA A 308 4.86 -36.67 3.09
C ALA A 308 4.69 -36.84 1.57
N ILE A 309 5.75 -37.21 0.85
CA ILE A 309 5.71 -37.51 -0.59
C ILE A 309 4.75 -38.66 -0.88
N LYS A 310 4.84 -39.76 -0.11
CA LYS A 310 3.96 -40.93 -0.28
C LYS A 310 2.48 -40.55 -0.11
N SER A 311 2.19 -39.66 0.84
CA SER A 311 0.84 -39.16 1.10
C SER A 311 0.27 -38.34 -0.06
N VAL A 312 1.08 -37.46 -0.66
CA VAL A 312 0.70 -36.65 -1.83
C VAL A 312 0.50 -37.52 -3.08
N LEU A 313 1.42 -38.45 -3.33
CA LEU A 313 1.36 -39.39 -4.46
C LEU A 313 0.09 -40.27 -4.42
N ALA A 314 -0.26 -40.80 -3.25
CA ALA A 314 -1.42 -41.67 -3.10
C ALA A 314 -2.74 -40.96 -3.45
N ASN A 315 -2.88 -39.68 -3.10
CA ASN A 315 -4.09 -38.92 -3.42
C ASN A 315 -4.12 -38.54 -4.91
N SER A 316 -2.98 -38.08 -5.44
CA SER A 316 -2.87 -37.55 -6.81
C SER A 316 -3.04 -38.64 -7.86
N SER A 317 -2.45 -39.83 -7.65
CA SER A 317 -2.59 -40.98 -8.56
C SER A 317 -4.05 -41.38 -8.77
N SER A 318 -4.85 -41.45 -7.69
CA SER A 318 -6.29 -41.75 -7.81
C SER A 318 -7.05 -40.68 -8.60
N LEU A 319 -6.78 -39.40 -8.30
CA LEU A 319 -7.44 -38.27 -8.94
C LEU A 319 -7.11 -38.17 -10.43
N ILE A 320 -5.84 -38.37 -10.79
CA ILE A 320 -5.36 -38.36 -12.18
C ILE A 320 -5.97 -39.52 -12.96
N THR A 321 -5.99 -40.72 -12.37
CA THR A 321 -6.57 -41.90 -13.01
C THR A 321 -8.06 -41.68 -13.33
N ASP A 322 -8.82 -41.14 -12.37
CA ASP A 322 -10.25 -40.86 -12.54
C ASP A 322 -10.55 -39.85 -13.66
N ASN A 323 -9.64 -38.91 -13.92
CA ASN A 323 -9.82 -37.84 -14.91
C ASN A 323 -9.00 -38.04 -16.21
N MET A 324 -8.30 -39.18 -16.35
CA MET A 324 -7.40 -39.47 -17.47
C MET A 324 -8.11 -39.39 -18.83
N GLY A 325 -9.36 -39.83 -18.90
CA GLY A 325 -10.17 -39.77 -20.12
C GLY A 325 -10.48 -38.35 -20.60
N ASP A 326 -10.57 -37.38 -19.69
CA ASP A 326 -10.82 -35.97 -20.03
C ASP A 326 -9.51 -35.23 -20.33
N LEU A 327 -8.43 -35.59 -19.64
CA LEU A 327 -7.07 -35.13 -19.89
C LEU A 327 -6.59 -35.50 -21.31
N THR A 328 -6.84 -36.74 -21.74
CA THR A 328 -6.42 -37.25 -23.06
C THR A 328 -7.23 -36.70 -24.23
N ARG A 329 -8.43 -36.14 -23.97
CA ARG A 329 -9.27 -35.48 -24.99
C ARG A 329 -8.94 -34.01 -25.21
N LEU A 330 -7.96 -33.48 -24.48
CA LEU A 330 -7.60 -32.08 -24.50
C LEU A 330 -6.59 -31.82 -25.63
N ASP A 331 -7.03 -31.81 -26.88
CA ASP A 331 -6.16 -31.58 -28.04
C ASP A 331 -5.55 -30.17 -27.99
N LEU A 332 -4.29 -30.06 -27.56
CA LEU A 332 -3.55 -28.80 -27.58
C LEU A 332 -2.97 -28.55 -28.99
N PRO A 333 -2.79 -27.27 -29.42
CA PRO A 333 -2.46 -26.87 -30.81
C PRO A 333 -1.12 -27.36 -31.40
N HIS A 334 -0.49 -28.36 -30.78
CA HIS A 334 0.90 -28.72 -30.97
C HIS A 334 1.17 -30.23 -31.07
N GLY A 335 0.13 -31.06 -31.22
CA GLY A 335 0.28 -32.51 -31.45
C GLY A 335 0.85 -33.25 -30.24
N VAL A 336 0.58 -32.74 -29.04
CA VAL A 336 0.98 -33.34 -27.76
C VAL A 336 -0.30 -33.77 -27.06
N ASP A 337 -0.28 -34.94 -26.42
CA ASP A 337 -1.37 -35.37 -25.53
C ASP A 337 -1.71 -34.24 -24.54
N GLY A 338 -3.00 -34.01 -24.32
CA GLY A 338 -3.52 -32.84 -23.61
C GLY A 338 -2.98 -32.66 -22.21
N ALA A 339 -2.75 -33.77 -21.51
CA ALA A 339 -2.07 -33.81 -20.22
C ALA A 339 -0.64 -33.25 -20.29
N LYS A 340 0.14 -33.66 -21.30
CA LYS A 340 1.58 -33.36 -21.41
C LYS A 340 1.85 -31.99 -22.03
N GLY A 341 1.04 -31.55 -22.98
CA GLY A 341 1.20 -30.22 -23.56
C GLY A 341 0.97 -29.08 -22.54
N TRP A 342 0.17 -29.35 -21.50
CA TRP A 342 -0.15 -28.40 -20.44
C TRP A 342 1.08 -28.04 -19.58
N THR A 343 1.87 -29.01 -19.13
CA THR A 343 3.09 -28.73 -18.34
C THR A 343 4.25 -28.21 -19.22
N GLY A 344 4.30 -28.62 -20.50
CA GLY A 344 5.26 -28.10 -21.48
C GLY A 344 5.02 -26.62 -21.85
N GLY A 345 3.76 -26.16 -21.82
CA GLY A 345 3.36 -24.76 -22.05
C GLY A 345 3.81 -23.79 -20.94
N ILE A 346 4.06 -24.30 -19.74
CA ILE A 346 4.67 -23.58 -18.61
C ILE A 346 6.13 -23.22 -18.92
N MET A 347 6.76 -23.88 -19.91
CA MET A 347 8.10 -23.59 -20.42
C MET A 347 8.15 -23.42 -21.96
N GLY A 348 7.24 -22.63 -22.51
CA GLY A 348 7.15 -22.35 -23.96
C GLY A 348 8.31 -21.55 -24.60
N LEU A 349 9.57 -21.70 -24.17
CA LEU A 349 10.73 -21.00 -24.73
C LEU A 349 11.51 -21.78 -25.81
N ARG A 350 11.37 -23.11 -25.92
CA ARG A 350 12.18 -23.90 -26.91
C ARG A 350 11.53 -24.04 -28.30
N LYS A 351 10.25 -23.68 -28.45
CA LYS A 351 9.59 -23.60 -29.78
C LYS A 351 9.76 -22.23 -30.43
N SER A 352 9.86 -21.15 -29.63
CA SER A 352 10.20 -19.83 -30.14
C SER A 352 11.61 -19.79 -30.72
N GLU A 353 12.59 -20.51 -30.17
CA GLU A 353 13.94 -20.56 -30.75
C GLU A 353 14.00 -21.25 -32.12
N ARG A 354 13.23 -22.34 -32.34
CA ARG A 354 13.12 -23.00 -33.65
C ARG A 354 12.37 -22.15 -34.67
N LEU A 355 11.35 -21.42 -34.22
CA LEU A 355 10.65 -20.43 -35.03
C LEU A 355 11.55 -19.24 -35.36
N MET A 356 12.38 -18.76 -34.42
CA MET A 356 13.37 -17.70 -34.60
C MET A 356 14.43 -18.10 -35.64
N LYS A 357 14.98 -19.31 -35.56
CA LYS A 357 15.93 -19.84 -36.57
C LYS A 357 15.29 -19.90 -37.97
N ARG A 358 13.99 -20.20 -38.04
CA ARG A 358 13.22 -20.24 -39.30
C ARG A 358 12.94 -18.83 -39.84
N LEU A 359 12.55 -17.89 -39.00
CA LEU A 359 12.27 -16.49 -39.38
C LEU A 359 13.55 -15.74 -39.78
N ILE A 360 14.68 -16.04 -39.14
CA ILE A 360 16.01 -15.58 -39.54
C ILE A 360 16.40 -16.15 -40.91
N ALA A 361 16.15 -17.45 -41.14
CA ALA A 361 16.40 -18.08 -42.44
C ALA A 361 15.47 -17.56 -43.56
N GLU A 362 14.28 -17.06 -43.20
CA GLU A 362 13.28 -16.49 -44.13
C GLU A 362 13.38 -14.95 -44.28
N GLY A 363 14.35 -14.29 -43.62
CA GLY A 363 14.60 -12.85 -43.75
C GLY A 363 13.49 -11.94 -43.21
N LYS A 364 12.65 -12.44 -42.30
CA LYS A 364 11.53 -11.67 -41.72
C LYS A 364 11.95 -10.93 -40.44
N GLU A 365 11.37 -9.76 -40.22
CA GLU A 365 11.66 -8.91 -39.05
C GLU A 365 11.31 -9.64 -37.74
N ILE A 366 12.25 -9.63 -36.79
CA ILE A 366 12.11 -10.30 -35.49
C ILE A 366 11.41 -9.34 -34.51
N PRO A 367 10.31 -9.73 -33.84
CA PRO A 367 9.70 -8.91 -32.81
C PRO A 367 10.66 -8.70 -31.61
N PRO A 368 10.67 -7.51 -30.99
CA PRO A 368 11.58 -7.19 -29.88
C PRO A 368 11.37 -8.10 -28.65
N ALA A 369 12.45 -8.36 -27.92
CA ALA A 369 12.58 -9.37 -26.84
C ALA A 369 11.54 -9.28 -25.70
N TRP A 370 10.86 -8.14 -25.52
CA TRP A 370 9.76 -8.03 -24.55
C TRP A 370 8.52 -8.81 -24.96
N ALA A 371 8.40 -9.20 -26.24
CA ALA A 371 7.41 -10.14 -26.73
C ALA A 371 7.68 -11.60 -26.28
N ILE A 372 8.60 -11.86 -25.34
CA ILE A 372 9.00 -13.22 -24.92
C ILE A 372 8.82 -13.45 -23.41
N HIS A 373 8.37 -12.48 -22.61
CA HIS A 373 8.31 -12.64 -21.15
C HIS A 373 6.96 -12.25 -20.58
N HIS A 374 6.32 -13.18 -19.85
CA HIS A 374 5.55 -13.05 -18.60
C HIS A 374 4.86 -14.41 -18.37
N TRP A 375 5.32 -15.12 -17.33
CA TRP A 375 4.91 -16.49 -16.99
C TRP A 375 4.24 -16.50 -15.62
N SER A 376 2.93 -16.41 -15.64
CA SER A 376 2.04 -16.85 -14.59
C SER A 376 0.81 -17.35 -15.35
N ILE A 377 0.29 -18.54 -15.03
CA ILE A 377 -0.97 -19.03 -15.59
C ILE A 377 -2.09 -18.16 -15.02
N ASP A 378 -2.17 -16.92 -15.49
CA ASP A 378 -3.41 -16.20 -15.57
C ASP A 378 -3.97 -16.65 -16.92
N SER A 379 -4.97 -17.53 -16.89
CA SER A 379 -5.64 -17.99 -18.10
C SER A 379 -6.14 -16.80 -18.92
N SER A 380 -6.44 -15.66 -18.26
CA SER A 380 -6.79 -14.42 -18.96
C SER A 380 -5.66 -13.87 -19.82
N TYR A 381 -4.38 -14.01 -19.43
CA TYR A 381 -3.25 -13.46 -20.19
C TYR A 381 -2.90 -14.31 -21.42
N LEU A 382 -2.99 -15.64 -21.33
CA LEU A 382 -2.84 -16.52 -22.51
C LEU A 382 -4.03 -16.33 -23.47
N VAL A 383 -5.25 -16.25 -22.95
CA VAL A 383 -6.46 -15.97 -23.73
C VAL A 383 -6.35 -14.61 -24.43
N ASP A 384 -5.91 -13.56 -23.74
CA ASP A 384 -5.85 -12.20 -24.31
C ASP A 384 -4.69 -12.04 -25.32
N ARG A 385 -3.56 -12.72 -25.11
CA ARG A 385 -2.42 -12.71 -26.03
C ARG A 385 -2.69 -13.42 -27.35
N TYR A 386 -3.39 -14.56 -27.33
CA TYR A 386 -3.77 -15.26 -28.56
C TYR A 386 -4.95 -14.58 -29.26
N ARG A 387 -5.89 -14.01 -28.50
CA ARG A 387 -7.00 -13.20 -29.03
C ARG A 387 -6.50 -11.96 -29.79
N LYS A 388 -5.41 -11.35 -29.33
CA LYS A 388 -4.83 -10.11 -29.88
C LYS A 388 -3.63 -10.33 -30.81
N ASN A 389 -3.24 -11.57 -31.13
CA ASN A 389 -2.09 -11.82 -32.01
C ASN A 389 -2.50 -11.62 -33.49
N PRO A 390 -2.12 -10.50 -34.13
CA PRO A 390 -2.59 -10.16 -35.48
C PRO A 390 -2.06 -11.12 -36.56
N PHE A 391 -1.05 -11.96 -36.23
CA PHE A 391 -0.38 -12.87 -37.16
C PHE A 391 -1.01 -14.27 -37.22
N LEU A 392 -1.98 -14.59 -36.35
CA LEU A 392 -2.74 -15.84 -36.41
C LEU A 392 -4.04 -15.63 -37.20
N ALA A 393 -4.43 -16.61 -38.01
CA ALA A 393 -5.75 -16.63 -38.63
C ALA A 393 -6.84 -16.81 -37.54
N ASP A 394 -8.03 -16.24 -37.75
CA ASP A 394 -9.08 -16.16 -36.73
C ASP A 394 -9.58 -17.53 -36.26
N ASP A 395 -9.61 -18.52 -37.17
CA ASP A 395 -9.91 -19.92 -36.88
C ASP A 395 -8.90 -20.53 -35.90
N LYS A 396 -7.60 -20.26 -36.09
CA LYS A 396 -6.53 -20.69 -35.20
C LYS A 396 -6.56 -19.99 -33.86
N ARG A 397 -6.90 -18.69 -33.81
CA ARG A 397 -7.10 -17.99 -32.53
C ARG A 397 -8.25 -18.61 -31.73
N LEU A 398 -9.36 -18.97 -32.38
CA LEU A 398 -10.52 -19.58 -31.75
C LEU A 398 -10.23 -21.01 -31.26
N GLU A 399 -9.52 -21.83 -32.05
CA GLU A 399 -9.06 -23.16 -31.67
C GLU A 399 -8.20 -23.11 -30.39
N MET A 400 -7.23 -22.18 -30.34
CA MET A 400 -6.32 -22.00 -29.21
C MET A 400 -7.05 -21.51 -27.95
N LYS A 401 -8.02 -20.61 -28.10
CA LYS A 401 -8.88 -20.15 -27.01
C LYS A 401 -9.67 -21.32 -26.42
N ASN A 402 -10.34 -22.11 -27.26
CA ASN A 402 -11.16 -23.23 -26.81
C ASN A 402 -10.35 -24.31 -26.08
N ALA A 403 -9.12 -24.59 -26.54
CA ALA A 403 -8.22 -25.52 -25.87
C ALA A 403 -7.75 -25.00 -24.49
N THR A 404 -7.49 -23.69 -24.39
CA THR A 404 -7.08 -23.03 -23.14
C THR A 404 -8.22 -22.99 -22.12
N ASP A 405 -9.44 -22.65 -22.55
CA ASP A 405 -10.63 -22.62 -21.69
C ASP A 405 -10.95 -24.02 -21.12
N LYS A 406 -10.80 -25.07 -21.94
CA LYS A 406 -10.94 -26.47 -21.49
C LYS A 406 -9.88 -26.86 -20.47
N ALA A 407 -8.62 -26.48 -20.70
CA ALA A 407 -7.53 -26.74 -19.75
C ALA A 407 -7.81 -26.09 -18.39
N GLU A 408 -8.24 -24.83 -18.40
CA GLU A 408 -8.60 -24.12 -17.17
C GLU A 408 -9.77 -24.78 -16.43
N SER A 409 -10.82 -25.19 -17.15
CA SER A 409 -11.97 -25.89 -16.58
C SER A 409 -11.56 -27.19 -15.89
N LEU A 410 -10.68 -27.96 -16.52
CA LEU A 410 -10.20 -29.24 -15.99
C LEU A 410 -9.35 -29.04 -14.73
N ILE A 411 -8.48 -28.03 -14.71
CA ILE A 411 -7.69 -27.70 -13.53
C ILE A 411 -8.61 -27.29 -12.36
N LYS A 412 -9.62 -26.45 -12.63
CA LYS A 412 -10.61 -26.06 -11.62
C LYS A 412 -11.34 -27.28 -11.07
N GLN A 413 -11.73 -28.22 -11.92
CA GLN A 413 -12.36 -29.48 -11.51
C GLN A 413 -11.42 -30.31 -10.63
N LEU A 414 -10.17 -30.51 -11.05
CA LEU A 414 -9.16 -31.25 -10.27
C LEU A 414 -8.97 -30.63 -8.87
N PHE A 415 -8.87 -29.30 -8.77
CA PHE A 415 -8.70 -28.62 -7.48
C PHE A 415 -10.00 -28.52 -6.64
N SER A 416 -11.17 -28.70 -7.27
CA SER A 416 -12.45 -28.80 -6.56
C SER A 416 -12.61 -30.13 -5.81
N ASP A 417 -11.88 -31.18 -6.21
CA ASP A 417 -11.88 -32.47 -5.54
C ASP A 417 -11.27 -32.36 -4.12
N GLU A 418 -11.91 -33.01 -3.14
CA GLU A 418 -11.45 -33.01 -1.75
C GLU A 418 -10.09 -33.69 -1.57
N ARG A 419 -9.73 -34.62 -2.47
CA ARG A 419 -8.45 -35.34 -2.48
C ARG A 419 -7.28 -34.48 -2.93
N ALA A 420 -7.51 -33.35 -3.60
CA ALA A 420 -6.47 -32.43 -4.09
C ALA A 420 -5.83 -31.59 -2.96
N VAL A 421 -5.43 -32.24 -1.86
CA VAL A 421 -4.95 -31.59 -0.64
C VAL A 421 -3.66 -32.24 -0.14
N ILE A 422 -2.73 -31.39 0.29
CA ILE A 422 -1.51 -31.78 1.00
C ILE A 422 -1.91 -32.20 2.42
N LYS A 423 -1.84 -33.50 2.75
CA LYS A 423 -2.25 -34.02 4.07
C LYS A 423 -1.17 -33.91 5.14
N GLU A 424 0.08 -33.99 4.75
CA GLU A 424 1.25 -33.84 5.64
C GLU A 424 2.06 -32.62 5.20
N PRO A 425 2.60 -31.83 6.14
CA PRO A 425 3.48 -30.73 5.79
C PRO A 425 4.65 -31.19 4.91
N ILE A 426 4.92 -30.45 3.84
CA ILE A 426 5.94 -30.81 2.84
C ILE A 426 6.77 -29.58 2.48
N VAL A 427 8.04 -29.79 2.14
CA VAL A 427 8.93 -28.72 1.67
C VAL A 427 9.04 -28.78 0.16
N LEU A 428 8.64 -27.70 -0.51
CA LEU A 428 8.70 -27.58 -1.96
C LEU A 428 9.68 -26.49 -2.38
N PHE A 429 10.32 -26.70 -3.53
CA PHE A 429 11.29 -25.79 -4.12
C PHE A 429 10.77 -25.19 -5.42
N ARG A 430 11.08 -23.92 -5.67
CA ARG A 430 10.79 -23.25 -6.94
C ARG A 430 11.92 -22.30 -7.31
N GLY A 431 12.44 -22.43 -8.53
CA GLY A 431 13.42 -21.49 -9.09
C GLY A 431 12.76 -20.41 -9.93
N VAL A 432 13.10 -19.15 -9.68
CA VAL A 432 12.60 -17.97 -10.41
C VAL A 432 13.72 -16.95 -10.61
N GLY A 433 13.55 -16.02 -11.56
CA GLY A 433 14.41 -14.85 -11.70
C GLY A 433 13.67 -13.60 -11.24
N LEU A 434 14.22 -12.86 -10.27
CA LEU A 434 13.60 -11.62 -9.76
C LEU A 434 14.44 -10.38 -10.15
N PRO A 435 13.82 -9.24 -10.50
CA PRO A 435 14.54 -7.98 -10.66
C PRO A 435 15.26 -7.57 -9.38
N GLN A 436 16.41 -6.89 -9.51
CA GLN A 436 17.20 -6.39 -8.38
C GLN A 436 16.36 -5.56 -7.39
N GLU A 437 15.45 -4.71 -7.89
CA GLU A 437 14.59 -3.89 -7.05
C GLU A 437 13.66 -4.71 -6.16
N GLN A 438 13.12 -5.83 -6.67
CA GLN A 438 12.27 -6.72 -5.89
C GLN A 438 13.07 -7.45 -4.82
N VAL A 439 14.27 -7.93 -5.14
CA VAL A 439 15.17 -8.55 -4.17
C VAL A 439 15.55 -7.57 -3.06
N SER A 440 15.93 -6.34 -3.41
CA SER A 440 16.24 -5.30 -2.44
C SER A 440 15.04 -4.94 -1.57
N LEU A 441 13.81 -4.98 -2.11
CA LEU A 441 12.59 -4.76 -1.33
C LEU A 441 12.33 -5.90 -0.33
N ILE A 442 12.55 -7.15 -0.74
CA ILE A 442 12.44 -8.34 0.14
C ILE A 442 13.43 -8.20 1.29
N GLU A 443 14.70 -7.95 0.98
CA GLU A 443 15.77 -7.77 1.96
C GLU A 443 15.45 -6.64 2.96
N LYS A 444 15.07 -5.47 2.44
CA LYS A 444 14.72 -4.31 3.26
C LYS A 444 13.53 -4.60 4.17
N THR A 445 12.56 -5.37 3.70
CA THR A 445 11.37 -5.74 4.46
C THR A 445 11.72 -6.73 5.57
N LEU A 446 12.55 -7.74 5.29
CA LEU A 446 13.04 -8.69 6.29
C LEU A 446 13.89 -8.01 7.36
N ASN A 447 14.81 -7.13 6.96
CA ASN A 447 15.68 -6.38 7.88
C ASN A 447 14.90 -5.45 8.82
N LYS A 448 13.67 -5.08 8.47
CA LYS A 448 12.75 -4.29 9.31
C LYS A 448 11.83 -5.15 10.18
N GLY A 449 12.09 -6.45 10.25
CA GLY A 449 11.26 -7.41 10.98
C GLY A 449 9.86 -7.56 10.37
N GLY A 450 9.70 -7.26 9.08
CA GLY A 450 8.52 -7.53 8.28
C GLY A 450 8.58 -8.91 7.62
N THR A 451 7.46 -9.34 7.05
CA THR A 451 7.34 -10.63 6.36
C THR A 451 6.85 -10.34 4.94
N PRO A 452 7.72 -10.34 3.93
CA PRO A 452 7.31 -10.17 2.54
C PRO A 452 6.26 -11.21 2.14
N GLU A 453 5.19 -10.76 1.50
CA GLU A 453 4.11 -11.64 1.04
C GLU A 453 4.03 -11.59 -0.49
N PHE A 454 4.09 -12.77 -1.11
CA PHE A 454 3.92 -12.96 -2.55
C PHE A 454 2.53 -13.53 -2.80
N VAL A 455 1.71 -12.76 -3.51
CA VAL A 455 0.41 -13.25 -3.98
C VAL A 455 0.62 -13.94 -5.32
N GLU A 456 0.47 -15.25 -5.32
CA GLU A 456 0.60 -16.12 -6.48
C GLU A 456 -0.79 -16.31 -7.07
N GLN A 457 -1.20 -15.37 -7.93
CA GLN A 457 -2.54 -15.36 -8.56
C GLN A 457 -2.78 -16.53 -9.51
N SER A 458 -1.70 -17.18 -9.95
CA SER A 458 -1.72 -18.33 -10.84
C SER A 458 -1.48 -19.62 -10.09
N TYR A 459 -1.84 -20.74 -10.71
CA TYR A 459 -1.39 -22.06 -10.23
C TYR A 459 0.14 -22.09 -10.17
N ASN A 460 0.66 -22.70 -9.12
CA ASN A 460 2.06 -22.56 -8.73
C ASN A 460 2.81 -23.89 -8.88
N SER A 461 3.65 -23.98 -9.92
CA SER A 461 4.51 -25.14 -10.15
C SER A 461 5.70 -25.16 -9.20
N ASN A 462 5.88 -26.27 -8.50
CA ASN A 462 7.00 -26.49 -7.59
C ASN A 462 7.59 -27.90 -7.80
N THR A 463 8.79 -28.13 -7.30
CA THR A 463 9.47 -29.42 -7.35
C THR A 463 9.91 -29.88 -5.96
N LEU A 464 10.11 -31.19 -5.81
CA LEU A 464 10.71 -31.80 -4.61
C LEU A 464 12.24 -31.77 -4.65
N LYS A 465 12.85 -31.45 -5.80
CA LYS A 465 14.30 -31.52 -6.01
C LYS A 465 14.92 -30.13 -5.98
N LEU A 466 15.72 -29.84 -4.95
CA LEU A 466 16.46 -28.58 -4.83
C LEU A 466 17.37 -28.33 -6.03
N ASP A 467 18.10 -29.34 -6.50
CA ASP A 467 19.03 -29.19 -7.63
C ASP A 467 18.31 -28.83 -8.93
N LEU A 468 17.11 -29.37 -9.14
CA LEU A 468 16.27 -29.01 -10.28
C LEU A 468 15.77 -27.57 -10.17
N ALA A 469 15.33 -27.14 -8.98
CA ALA A 469 14.95 -25.75 -8.73
C ALA A 469 16.13 -24.78 -8.92
N LYS A 470 17.36 -25.17 -8.54
CA LYS A 470 18.59 -24.41 -8.81
C LYS A 470 18.83 -24.23 -10.31
N GLN A 471 18.72 -25.31 -11.07
CA GLN A 471 18.85 -25.25 -12.53
C GLN A 471 17.79 -24.31 -13.15
N PHE A 472 16.56 -24.35 -12.65
CA PHE A 472 15.50 -23.43 -13.08
C PHE A 472 15.77 -21.97 -12.72
N ALA A 473 16.23 -21.69 -11.50
CA ALA A 473 16.56 -20.33 -11.07
C ALA A 473 17.66 -19.71 -11.96
N ILE A 474 18.70 -20.49 -12.25
CA ILE A 474 19.79 -20.08 -13.15
C ILE A 474 19.28 -19.89 -14.58
N GLY A 475 18.48 -20.83 -15.08
CA GLY A 475 17.89 -20.75 -16.43
C GLY A 475 16.84 -19.63 -16.59
N ALA A 476 16.26 -19.14 -15.49
CA ALA A 476 15.29 -18.05 -15.46
C ALA A 476 15.93 -16.65 -15.45
N VAL A 477 17.26 -16.55 -15.37
CA VAL A 477 18.01 -15.29 -15.45
C VAL A 477 17.81 -14.66 -16.84
N LYS A 478 17.05 -13.56 -16.88
CA LYS A 478 16.75 -12.77 -18.09
C LYS A 478 17.15 -11.32 -17.84
N HIS A 479 17.74 -10.65 -18.83
CA HIS A 479 18.09 -9.22 -18.85
C HIS A 479 18.40 -8.57 -17.46
N GLY A 480 19.31 -9.16 -16.67
CA GLY A 480 19.75 -8.59 -15.39
C GLY A 480 18.97 -9.01 -14.14
N ASN A 481 18.07 -9.98 -14.22
CA ASN A 481 17.40 -10.56 -13.04
C ASN A 481 18.33 -11.46 -12.22
N ILE A 482 18.11 -11.48 -10.91
CA ILE A 482 18.83 -12.30 -9.94
C ILE A 482 18.18 -13.69 -9.85
N PRO A 483 18.95 -14.79 -9.86
CA PRO A 483 18.42 -16.13 -9.64
C PRO A 483 17.98 -16.30 -8.17
N VAL A 484 16.73 -16.71 -7.98
CA VAL A 484 16.11 -16.87 -6.66
C VAL A 484 15.46 -18.26 -6.54
N ILE A 485 15.61 -18.87 -5.38
CA ILE A 485 14.99 -20.15 -5.02
C ILE A 485 14.07 -19.93 -3.84
N HIS A 486 12.80 -20.29 -3.99
CA HIS A 486 11.88 -20.39 -2.86
C HIS A 486 11.97 -21.78 -2.25
N LYS A 487 12.51 -21.88 -1.04
CA LYS A 487 12.47 -23.05 -0.16
C LYS A 487 11.26 -22.90 0.77
N THR A 488 10.21 -23.69 0.56
CA THR A 488 8.88 -23.35 1.07
C THR A 488 8.28 -24.47 1.86
N LEU A 489 7.97 -24.21 3.13
CA LEU A 489 7.12 -25.10 3.91
C LEU A 489 5.66 -24.91 3.48
N VAL A 490 5.08 -25.94 2.88
CA VAL A 490 3.66 -26.02 2.58
C VAL A 490 2.98 -26.81 3.69
N LYS A 491 2.08 -26.16 4.43
CA LYS A 491 1.38 -26.77 5.56
C LYS A 491 0.27 -27.71 5.09
N SER A 492 -0.11 -28.63 5.98
CA SER A 492 -1.25 -29.52 5.74
C SER A 492 -2.53 -28.71 5.49
N GLY A 493 -3.38 -29.18 4.59
CA GLY A 493 -4.62 -28.53 4.19
C GLY A 493 -4.50 -27.60 2.97
N VAL A 494 -3.28 -27.28 2.51
CA VAL A 494 -3.10 -26.53 1.26
C VAL A 494 -3.50 -27.42 0.07
N LYS A 495 -4.24 -26.87 -0.89
CA LYS A 495 -4.60 -27.61 -2.10
C LYS A 495 -3.40 -27.77 -3.02
N GLY A 496 -3.11 -29.01 -3.40
CA GLY A 496 -1.95 -29.37 -4.20
C GLY A 496 -2.09 -30.76 -4.82
N ILE A 497 -1.54 -30.94 -6.02
CA ILE A 497 -1.63 -32.16 -6.81
C ILE A 497 -0.25 -32.48 -7.37
N ASP A 498 0.19 -33.73 -7.24
CA ASP A 498 1.35 -34.24 -7.96
C ASP A 498 0.95 -34.52 -9.41
N ILE A 499 1.56 -33.80 -10.34
CA ILE A 499 1.31 -33.92 -11.78
C ILE A 499 2.54 -34.47 -12.52
N THR A 500 3.46 -35.13 -11.81
CA THR A 500 4.70 -35.70 -12.37
C THR A 500 4.43 -36.61 -13.57
N GLU A 501 3.40 -37.48 -13.49
CA GLU A 501 3.04 -38.39 -14.60
C GLU A 501 2.45 -37.66 -15.81
N LEU A 502 1.93 -36.46 -15.60
CA LEU A 502 1.43 -35.58 -16.66
C LEU A 502 2.53 -34.66 -17.19
N ASN A 503 3.69 -34.63 -16.55
CA ASN A 503 4.73 -33.69 -16.90
C ASN A 503 5.45 -34.11 -18.19
N TYR A 504 5.45 -33.23 -19.19
CA TYR A 504 6.18 -33.38 -20.44
C TYR A 504 7.66 -33.73 -20.28
N TYR A 505 8.32 -33.19 -19.25
CA TYR A 505 9.75 -33.37 -19.03
C TYR A 505 10.09 -34.56 -18.13
N ASP A 506 9.10 -35.37 -17.74
CA ASP A 506 9.23 -36.45 -16.74
C ASP A 506 9.87 -35.95 -15.42
N GLU A 507 9.62 -34.68 -15.10
CA GLU A 507 10.14 -34.01 -13.90
C GLU A 507 9.12 -34.07 -12.76
N GLN A 508 9.63 -34.18 -11.53
CA GLN A 508 8.80 -34.16 -10.33
C GLN A 508 8.18 -32.77 -10.13
N GLU A 509 6.88 -32.67 -10.41
CA GLU A 509 6.12 -31.42 -10.35
C GLU A 509 4.91 -31.56 -9.43
N ILE A 510 4.88 -30.71 -8.40
CA ILE A 510 3.74 -30.50 -7.52
C ILE A 510 3.12 -29.16 -7.88
N LEU A 511 1.88 -29.19 -8.37
CA LEU A 511 1.13 -28.00 -8.68
C LEU A 511 0.27 -27.61 -7.48
N LEU A 512 0.45 -26.38 -6.98
CA LEU A 512 -0.41 -25.82 -5.94
C LEU A 512 -1.52 -24.96 -6.57
N GLN A 513 -2.63 -24.80 -5.84
CA GLN A 513 -3.75 -23.96 -6.27
C GLN A 513 -3.31 -22.51 -6.54
N ASN A 514 -4.15 -21.77 -7.26
CA ASN A 514 -3.97 -20.35 -7.49
C ASN A 514 -4.39 -19.49 -6.28
N ASN A 515 -4.07 -18.19 -6.35
CA ASN A 515 -4.34 -17.19 -5.31
C ASN A 515 -3.69 -17.49 -3.96
N LEU A 516 -2.54 -18.17 -3.94
CA LEU A 516 -1.82 -18.46 -2.70
C LEU A 516 -1.04 -17.25 -2.21
N VAL A 517 -0.93 -17.10 -0.90
CA VAL A 517 -0.01 -16.14 -0.28
C VAL A 517 1.21 -16.90 0.24
N ARG A 518 2.37 -16.64 -0.35
CA ARG A 518 3.67 -17.16 0.10
C ARG A 518 4.36 -16.11 0.96
N LYS A 519 4.61 -16.44 2.22
CA LYS A 519 5.23 -15.53 3.19
C LYS A 519 6.71 -15.84 3.34
N VAL A 520 7.58 -14.88 3.05
CA VAL A 520 9.03 -15.04 3.20
C VAL A 520 9.44 -14.69 4.63
N VAL A 521 10.16 -15.59 5.27
CA VAL A 521 10.60 -15.44 6.68
C VAL A 521 12.09 -15.17 6.81
N SER A 522 12.90 -15.60 5.84
CA SER A 522 14.32 -15.35 5.82
C SER A 522 14.87 -15.45 4.40
N MET A 523 16.05 -14.84 4.22
CA MET A 523 16.77 -14.79 2.96
C MET A 523 18.23 -15.11 3.22
N GLN A 524 18.83 -15.93 2.36
CA GLN A 524 20.26 -16.26 2.37
C GLN A 524 20.78 -16.21 0.94
N GLN A 525 22.05 -15.87 0.75
CA GLN A 525 22.70 -15.91 -0.56
C GLN A 525 23.81 -16.95 -0.52
N ASP A 526 23.87 -17.82 -1.52
CA ASP A 526 24.96 -18.79 -1.64
C ASP A 526 26.21 -18.20 -2.32
N SER A 527 27.31 -18.96 -2.32
CA SER A 527 28.59 -18.53 -2.90
C SER A 527 28.55 -18.30 -4.42
N ASN A 528 27.51 -18.78 -5.10
CA ASN A 528 27.32 -18.60 -6.54
C ASN A 528 26.37 -17.44 -6.86
N GLY A 529 25.95 -16.68 -5.83
CA GLY A 529 25.09 -15.52 -5.97
C GLY A 529 23.61 -15.85 -6.07
N VAL A 530 23.20 -17.11 -5.89
CA VAL A 530 21.78 -17.51 -5.88
C VAL A 530 21.17 -17.18 -4.53
N ILE A 531 20.01 -16.53 -4.55
CA ILE A 531 19.29 -16.15 -3.34
C ILE A 531 18.30 -17.25 -2.97
N GLU A 532 18.44 -17.82 -1.78
CA GLU A 532 17.48 -18.72 -1.18
C GLU A 532 16.54 -17.94 -0.26
N LEU A 533 15.23 -18.00 -0.55
CA LEU A 533 14.16 -17.47 0.27
C LEU A 533 13.49 -18.61 1.03
N THR A 534 13.58 -18.58 2.36
CA THR A 534 12.78 -19.48 3.19
C THR A 534 11.39 -18.88 3.36
N SER A 535 10.37 -19.67 3.05
CA SER A 535 8.99 -19.20 3.08
C SER A 535 7.99 -20.25 3.58
N ILE A 536 6.77 -19.80 3.85
CA ILE A 536 5.67 -20.61 4.33
C ILE A 536 4.38 -20.32 3.54
N ILE A 537 3.63 -21.38 3.27
CA ILE A 537 2.26 -21.34 2.72
C ILE A 537 1.34 -22.06 3.71
N GLU A 538 0.34 -21.34 4.18
CA GLU A 538 -0.67 -21.82 5.14
C GLU A 538 -1.98 -22.19 4.42
N PRO A 539 -2.74 -23.18 4.91
CA PRO A 539 -4.07 -23.48 4.38
C PRO A 539 -5.01 -22.28 4.57
N ASN A 540 -5.98 -22.13 3.66
CA ASN A 540 -6.99 -21.06 3.71
C ASN A 540 -6.44 -19.62 3.68
N HIS A 541 -5.13 -19.44 3.51
CA HIS A 541 -4.50 -18.14 3.28
C HIS A 541 -4.48 -17.83 1.79
N SER A 542 -5.68 -17.67 1.22
CA SER A 542 -5.86 -17.35 -0.19
C SER A 542 -6.19 -15.87 -0.34
N TYR A 543 -5.60 -15.22 -1.32
CA TYR A 543 -5.94 -13.85 -1.67
C TYR A 543 -7.31 -13.83 -2.34
N ILE A 544 -8.33 -13.35 -1.63
CA ILE A 544 -9.65 -13.04 -2.21
C ILE A 544 -9.58 -11.62 -2.76
N GLY A 545 -8.79 -11.44 -3.82
CA GLY A 545 -8.97 -10.29 -4.70
C GLY A 545 -10.20 -10.55 -5.55
N ASP A 546 -11.05 -9.54 -5.72
CA ASP A 546 -12.18 -9.59 -6.64
C ASP A 546 -11.63 -10.05 -8.00
N SER A 547 -12.00 -11.26 -8.45
CA SER A 547 -11.48 -11.90 -9.67
C SER A 547 -11.86 -11.14 -10.96
N LYS A 548 -12.50 -9.98 -10.81
CA LYS A 548 -12.81 -8.99 -11.84
C LYS A 548 -11.80 -7.84 -11.92
N SER A 549 -10.81 -7.76 -11.03
CA SER A 549 -9.92 -6.58 -10.91
C SER A 549 -8.73 -6.53 -11.88
N ASN A 550 -8.51 -7.56 -12.71
CA ASN A 550 -7.50 -7.55 -13.78
C ASN A 550 -8.09 -7.55 -15.21
N GLN A 551 -9.41 -7.40 -15.38
CA GLN A 551 -9.97 -7.14 -16.69
C GLN A 551 -9.90 -5.64 -16.98
N TYR A 552 -9.07 -5.24 -17.93
CA TYR A 552 -9.34 -4.03 -18.69
C TYR A 552 -10.66 -4.26 -19.44
N PHE A 553 -11.73 -3.60 -19.01
CA PHE A 553 -12.96 -3.55 -19.77
C PHE A 553 -12.78 -2.49 -20.86
N GLU A 554 -12.61 -2.93 -22.11
CA GLU A 554 -13.05 -2.13 -23.26
C GLU A 554 -14.52 -2.47 -23.47
N GLU A 555 -15.42 -1.67 -22.89
CA GLU A 555 -16.82 -1.68 -23.32
C GLU A 555 -16.99 -0.59 -24.40
N GLU A 556 -17.35 -1.01 -25.62
CA GLU A 556 -17.99 -0.12 -26.58
C GLU A 556 -19.41 0.16 -26.10
N VAL A 557 -19.61 1.33 -25.48
CA VAL A 557 -20.95 1.83 -25.22
C VAL A 557 -21.47 2.46 -26.50
N SER A 558 -22.31 1.74 -27.24
CA SER A 558 -23.10 2.30 -28.33
C SER A 558 -24.32 3.02 -27.75
N VAL A 559 -24.34 4.34 -27.81
CA VAL A 559 -25.51 5.15 -27.42
C VAL A 559 -26.50 5.16 -28.58
N TYR A 560 -27.69 4.61 -28.37
CA TYR A 560 -28.80 4.66 -29.31
C TYR A 560 -29.69 5.84 -28.94
N PHE A 561 -29.94 6.77 -29.86
CA PHE A 561 -30.93 7.84 -29.68
C PHE A 561 -32.25 7.39 -30.33
N PRO A 562 -33.31 7.09 -29.55
CA PRO A 562 -34.63 6.88 -30.12
C PRO A 562 -35.27 8.23 -30.40
N ASP A 563 -35.73 8.42 -31.64
CA ASP A 563 -36.73 9.41 -32.06
C ASP A 563 -36.31 10.88 -32.25
N ASP A 564 -35.28 11.13 -33.08
CA ASP A 564 -35.18 12.43 -33.79
C ASP A 564 -35.53 12.25 -35.29
N PRO A 565 -36.67 12.78 -35.77
CA PRO A 565 -37.07 12.71 -37.18
C PRO A 565 -36.18 13.54 -38.13
N HIS A 566 -35.24 14.34 -37.62
CA HIS A 566 -34.37 15.20 -38.42
C HIS A 566 -32.98 14.61 -38.71
N LEU A 567 -32.59 13.52 -38.06
CA LEU A 567 -31.30 12.86 -38.30
C LEU A 567 -31.40 11.79 -39.40
N ASN A 568 -31.52 12.26 -40.64
CA ASN A 568 -31.37 11.39 -41.81
C ASN A 568 -29.89 11.02 -42.02
N LYS A 569 -29.59 9.73 -41.78
CA LYS A 569 -28.47 8.94 -42.32
C LYS A 569 -27.03 9.31 -41.91
N VAL A 570 -26.46 8.43 -41.08
CA VAL A 570 -25.06 7.96 -41.02
C VAL A 570 -23.96 9.02 -40.99
N ALA A 571 -23.40 9.25 -39.80
CA ALA A 571 -21.95 9.43 -39.61
C ALA A 571 -21.60 9.21 -38.13
N GLY A 572 -20.83 8.15 -37.85
CA GLY A 572 -20.43 7.79 -36.50
C GLY A 572 -19.42 8.76 -35.89
N THR A 573 -19.54 8.98 -34.59
CA THR A 573 -18.41 9.33 -33.72
C THR A 573 -18.38 8.33 -32.58
N VAL A 574 -17.43 7.40 -32.60
CA VAL A 574 -17.17 6.45 -31.51
C VAL A 574 -16.18 7.12 -30.56
N ALA A 575 -16.62 7.45 -29.35
CA ALA A 575 -15.72 7.89 -28.29
C ALA A 575 -15.25 6.67 -27.49
N THR A 576 -13.99 6.26 -27.64
CA THR A 576 -13.39 5.19 -26.84
C THR A 576 -12.92 5.76 -25.50
N LEU A 577 -13.58 5.39 -24.40
CA LEU A 577 -13.19 5.78 -23.03
C LEU A 577 -12.30 4.68 -22.41
N ARG A 578 -11.05 5.03 -22.06
CA ARG A 578 -10.17 4.16 -21.26
C ARG A 578 -10.27 4.55 -19.79
N ILE A 579 -10.78 3.65 -18.95
CA ILE A 579 -11.03 3.90 -17.53
C ILE A 579 -10.08 3.05 -16.68
N GLY A 580 -9.31 3.70 -15.80
CA GLY A 580 -8.51 3.04 -14.76
C GLY A 580 -9.38 2.55 -13.59
N THR A 581 -8.80 1.74 -12.70
CA THR A 581 -9.42 0.81 -11.73
C THR A 581 -10.35 1.38 -10.63
N GLY A 582 -11.27 2.30 -10.92
CA GLY A 582 -12.31 2.79 -10.01
C GLY A 582 -13.72 2.26 -10.35
N LYS A 583 -14.56 1.98 -9.34
CA LYS A 583 -15.99 1.71 -9.54
C LYS A 583 -16.71 3.02 -9.90
N ILE A 584 -17.44 3.02 -11.02
CA ILE A 584 -18.36 4.09 -11.38
C ILE A 584 -19.64 3.89 -10.56
N SER A 585 -20.05 4.89 -9.79
CA SER A 585 -21.30 4.85 -9.03
C SER A 585 -22.46 5.56 -9.73
N ASP A 586 -22.20 6.41 -10.73
CA ASP A 586 -23.24 7.09 -11.52
C ASP A 586 -22.66 7.67 -12.83
N ILE A 587 -23.43 7.67 -13.93
CA ILE A 587 -23.12 8.37 -15.19
C ILE A 587 -24.31 9.28 -15.48
N ARG A 588 -24.10 10.60 -15.47
CA ARG A 588 -25.09 11.58 -15.93
C ARG A 588 -24.63 12.18 -17.24
N LEU A 589 -25.48 12.06 -18.25
CA LEU A 589 -25.43 12.90 -19.43
C LEU A 589 -26.34 14.08 -19.10
N ASP A 590 -25.76 15.26 -18.87
CA ASP A 590 -26.54 16.50 -18.83
C ASP A 590 -26.84 16.91 -20.29
N ASP A 591 -28.06 17.44 -20.50
CA ASP A 591 -28.72 17.72 -21.79
C ASP A 591 -27.83 18.32 -22.90
#